data_AF-A0A7C9AYK6-F1
#
_entry.id   AF-A0A7C9AYK6-F1
#
_cell.length_a   1.000
_cell.length_b   1.000
_cell.length_c   1.000
_cell.angle_alpha   90.00
_cell.angle_beta   90.00
_cell.angle_gamma   90.00
#
_symmetry.space_group_name_H-M   'P 1'
#
loop_
_entity.id
_entity.type
_entity.pdbx_description
1 polymer ?
#
loop_
_entity_poly.entity_id
_entity_poly.type
_entity_poly.pdbx_seq_one_letter_code
_entity_poly.pdbx_strand_id
1 'polypeptide(L)'
;RNVAKTEKDAQIKLKLYDPSEFHVINPNKKTRVGNPTGYKVVPGGTAASILDLEDPPQKRGAFSNNQIWITPYNRSEVWAGGLFAYQSQGEDTLATWSDRDRP
;
A
#
# COMPACT_ATOMS: atom_id res chain seq x y z
N ARG A 1 9.32 10.81 13.31
CA ARG A 1 8.01 10.41 12.77
C ARG A 1 7.95 10.88 11.33
N ASN A 2 7.94 9.94 10.38
CA ASN A 2 7.85 10.28 8.96
C ASN A 2 6.39 10.14 8.54
N VAL A 3 5.89 11.13 7.81
CA VAL A 3 4.53 11.09 7.24
C VAL A 3 4.74 10.93 5.74
N ALA A 4 4.19 9.85 5.17
CA ALA A 4 4.21 9.65 3.73
C ALA A 4 3.48 10.83 3.06
N LYS A 5 4.13 11.47 2.09
CA LYS A 5 3.59 12.65 1.40
C LYS A 5 2.95 12.31 0.08
N THR A 6 3.29 11.15 -0.48
CA THR A 6 2.76 10.65 -1.75
C THR A 6 2.59 9.14 -1.70
N GLU A 7 1.96 8.59 -2.73
CA GLU A 7 1.77 7.14 -2.88
C GLU A 7 3.10 6.36 -2.84
N LYS A 8 4.18 6.86 -3.46
CA LYS A 8 5.48 6.17 -3.45
C LYS A 8 6.10 6.09 -2.06
N ASP A 9 5.98 7.14 -1.25
CA ASP A 9 6.42 7.12 0.16
C ASP A 9 5.64 6.07 0.97
N ALA A 10 4.43 5.72 0.53
CA ALA A 10 3.52 4.82 1.21
C ALA A 10 3.46 3.40 0.62
N GLN A 11 4.38 3.05 -0.28
CA GLN A 11 4.61 1.68 -0.72
C GLN A 11 5.57 0.99 0.26
N ILE A 12 5.02 0.21 1.20
CA ILE A 12 5.80 -0.32 2.32
C ILE A 12 6.10 -1.80 2.12
N LYS A 13 7.41 -2.10 2.12
CA LYS A 13 7.94 -3.44 2.34
C LYS A 13 8.31 -3.59 3.81
N LEU A 14 7.69 -4.55 4.50
CA LEU A 14 8.02 -4.82 5.89
C LEU A 14 9.44 -5.40 5.98
N LYS A 15 10.24 -4.88 6.91
CA LYS A 15 11.62 -5.29 7.12
C LYS A 15 11.79 -5.79 8.55
N LEU A 16 12.28 -7.02 8.70
CA LEU A 16 12.53 -7.61 10.01
C LEU A 16 13.66 -6.87 10.76
N TYR A 17 14.68 -6.42 10.03
CA TYR A 17 15.87 -5.78 10.58
C TYR A 17 15.79 -4.25 10.65
N ASP A 18 14.66 -3.67 10.23
CA ASP A 18 14.39 -2.22 10.26
C ASP A 18 12.93 -2.00 10.70
N PRO A 19 12.64 -2.23 11.99
CA PRO A 19 11.26 -2.29 12.48
C PRO A 19 10.62 -0.90 12.47
N SER A 20 9.37 -0.84 12.03
CA SER A 20 8.57 0.38 11.98
C SER A 20 7.14 0.12 12.44
N GLU A 21 6.51 1.15 13.00
CA GLU A 21 5.08 1.14 13.29
C GLU A 21 4.31 1.95 12.26
N PHE A 22 3.18 1.42 11.81
CA PHE A 22 2.34 2.06 10.81
C PHE A 22 1.05 2.55 11.46
N HIS A 23 0.83 3.86 11.40
CA HIS A 23 -0.30 4.52 12.03
C HIS A 23 -1.06 5.34 11.00
N VAL A 24 -2.38 5.12 10.91
CA VAL A 24 -3.30 5.98 10.16
C VAL A 24 -3.93 6.94 11.15
N ILE A 25 -3.65 8.23 10.98
CA ILE A 25 -4.02 9.26 11.95
C ILE A 25 -4.87 10.36 11.32
N ASN A 26 -5.71 10.98 12.15
CA ASN A 26 -6.34 12.26 11.83
C ASN A 26 -5.50 13.39 12.47
N PRO A 27 -4.76 14.20 11.67
CA PRO A 27 -3.91 15.25 12.22
C PRO A 27 -4.72 16.41 12.84
N ASN A 28 -5.99 16.56 12.45
CA ASN A 28 -6.88 17.65 12.89
C ASN A 28 -7.60 17.35 14.21
N LYS A 29 -7.58 16.09 14.67
CA LYS A 29 -8.19 15.69 15.94
C LYS A 29 -7.14 15.21 16.92
N LYS A 30 -7.15 15.81 18.11
CA LYS A 30 -6.21 15.50 19.19
C LYS A 30 -6.94 15.00 20.43
N THR A 31 -6.28 14.10 21.15
CA THR A 31 -6.67 13.65 22.48
C THR A 31 -6.49 14.79 23.50
N ARG A 32 -7.04 14.62 24.71
CA ARG A 32 -6.88 15.60 25.82
C ARG A 32 -5.42 15.94 26.13
N VAL A 33 -4.50 15.01 25.91
CA VAL A 33 -3.06 15.18 26.15
C VAL A 33 -2.27 15.64 24.92
N GLY A 34 -2.94 15.98 23.82
CA GLY A 34 -2.34 16.62 22.64
C GLY A 34 -1.88 15.68 21.51
N ASN A 35 -1.95 14.36 21.68
CA ASN A 35 -1.59 13.40 20.64
C ASN A 35 -2.68 13.29 19.56
N PRO A 36 -2.33 13.19 18.26
CA PRO A 36 -3.32 12.99 17.20
C PRO A 36 -4.02 11.63 17.36
N THR A 37 -5.32 11.60 17.13
CA THR A 37 -6.12 10.37 17.17
C THR A 37 -5.86 9.53 15.93
N GLY A 38 -5.85 8.20 16.05
CA GLY A 38 -5.65 7.29 14.93
C GLY A 38 -5.66 5.83 15.35
N TYR A 39 -5.37 4.96 14.38
CA TYR A 39 -5.24 3.52 14.57
C TYR A 39 -3.86 3.05 14.12
N LYS A 40 -3.31 2.07 14.83
CA LYS A 40 -2.08 1.37 14.46
C LYS A 40 -2.44 0.09 13.70
N VAL A 41 -1.75 -0.15 12.60
CA VAL A 41 -1.79 -1.45 11.91
C VAL A 41 -0.79 -2.36 12.61
N VAL A 42 -1.28 -3.51 13.10
CA VAL A 42 -0.44 -4.56 13.69
C VAL A 42 -0.51 -5.77 12.76
N PRO A 43 0.50 -5.98 11.89
CA PRO A 43 0.51 -7.13 10.99
C PRO A 43 0.61 -8.44 11.78
N GLY A 44 -0.13 -9.46 11.32
CA GLY A 44 0.05 -10.84 11.76
C GLY A 44 1.24 -11.50 11.05
N GLY A 45 1.14 -12.79 10.76
CA GLY A 45 2.08 -13.46 9.84
C GLY A 45 2.02 -12.79 8.47
N THR A 46 3.17 -12.46 7.89
CA THR A 46 3.27 -11.80 6.58
C THR A 46 4.10 -12.62 5.63
N ALA A 47 3.92 -12.38 4.34
CA ALA A 47 4.70 -13.00 3.27
C ALA A 47 5.10 -11.94 2.24
N ALA A 48 6.14 -12.24 1.48
CA ALA A 48 6.48 -11.54 0.26
C ALA A 48 6.31 -12.52 -0.90
N SER A 49 5.96 -12.01 -2.08
CA SER A 49 6.03 -12.85 -3.29
C SER A 49 7.48 -13.28 -3.53
N ILE A 50 7.65 -14.54 -3.94
CA ILE A 50 8.94 -15.13 -4.32
C ILE A 50 9.09 -15.24 -5.84
N LEU A 51 8.09 -14.80 -6.61
CA LEU A 51 8.14 -14.81 -8.06
C LEU A 51 9.04 -13.69 -8.58
N ASP A 52 9.60 -13.89 -9.76
CA ASP A 52 10.32 -12.84 -10.47
C ASP A 52 9.35 -11.69 -10.82
N LEU A 53 9.80 -10.45 -10.69
CA LEU A 53 8.96 -9.28 -10.99
C LEU A 53 8.54 -9.21 -12.46
N GLU A 54 9.31 -9.83 -13.35
CA GLU A 54 9.03 -9.89 -14.78
C GLU A 54 8.11 -11.05 -15.18
N ASP A 55 7.86 -12.00 -14.27
CA ASP A 55 6.99 -13.16 -14.50
C ASP A 55 5.54 -12.69 -14.75
N PRO A 56 4.86 -13.13 -15.82
CA PRO A 56 3.48 -12.73 -16.11
C PRO A 56 2.49 -12.83 -14.93
N PRO A 57 2.45 -13.91 -14.12
CA PRO A 57 1.61 -13.93 -12.93
C PRO A 57 1.97 -12.86 -11.89
N GLN A 58 3.25 -12.51 -11.73
CA GLN A 58 3.66 -11.46 -10.79
C GLN A 58 3.27 -10.07 -11.29
N LYS A 59 3.41 -9.79 -12.59
CA LYS A 59 2.91 -8.55 -13.22
C LYS A 59 1.40 -8.39 -13.03
N ARG A 60 0.63 -9.46 -13.20
CA ARG A 60 -0.82 -9.46 -12.97
C ARG A 60 -1.19 -9.32 -11.49
N GLY A 61 -0.37 -9.89 -10.61
CA GLY A 61 -0.52 -9.88 -9.16
C GLY A 61 0.30 -8.78 -8.45
N ALA A 62 0.63 -7.69 -9.14
CA ALA A 62 1.60 -6.69 -8.66
C ALA A 62 1.20 -6.00 -7.34
N PHE A 63 -0.08 -6.06 -6.94
CA PHE A 63 -0.53 -5.65 -5.60
C PHE A 63 0.17 -6.42 -4.45
N SER A 64 0.75 -7.58 -4.73
CA SER A 64 1.54 -8.36 -3.77
C SER A 64 3.00 -7.88 -3.61
N ASN A 65 3.45 -6.91 -4.41
CA ASN A 65 4.83 -6.39 -4.38
C ASN A 65 5.19 -5.69 -3.06
N ASN A 66 4.19 -5.19 -2.33
CA ASN A 66 4.33 -4.53 -1.04
C ASN A 66 3.27 -5.07 -0.07
N GLN A 67 3.57 -5.09 1.23
CA GLN A 67 2.62 -5.53 2.26
C GLN A 67 1.60 -4.45 2.62
N ILE A 68 1.98 -3.18 2.49
CA ILE A 68 1.07 -2.04 2.73
C ILE A 68 1.18 -1.09 1.54
N TRP A 69 0.03 -0.62 1.09
CA TRP A 69 -0.15 0.43 0.09
C TRP A 69 -1.09 1.48 0.66
N ILE A 70 -0.84 2.75 0.39
CA ILE A 70 -1.80 3.84 0.66
C ILE A 70 -1.96 4.62 -0.63
N THR A 71 -3.21 4.81 -1.04
CA THR A 71 -3.58 5.59 -2.21
C THR A 71 -4.66 6.61 -1.85
N PRO A 72 -4.68 7.78 -2.50
CA PRO A 72 -5.83 8.68 -2.40
C PRO A 72 -7.09 7.99 -2.87
N TYR A 73 -8.18 8.25 -2.16
CA TYR A 73 -9.47 7.66 -2.48
C TYR A 73 -9.90 8.01 -3.91
N ASN A 74 -10.26 6.97 -4.67
CA ASN A 74 -10.88 7.10 -5.98
C ASN A 74 -12.01 6.06 -6.10
N ARG A 75 -13.20 6.51 -6.50
CA ARG A 75 -14.40 5.66 -6.60
C ARG A 75 -14.22 4.50 -7.58
N SER A 76 -13.39 4.66 -8.60
CA SER A 76 -13.18 3.64 -9.64
C SER A 76 -12.05 2.65 -9.31
N GLU A 77 -11.19 2.95 -8.32
CA GLU A 77 -10.02 2.13 -7.95
C GLU A 77 -10.39 1.13 -6.86
N VAL A 78 -11.11 0.08 -7.25
CA VAL A 78 -11.70 -0.89 -6.31
C VAL A 78 -10.96 -2.22 -6.28
N TRP A 79 -10.46 -2.69 -7.43
CA TRP A 79 -9.94 -4.04 -7.62
C TRP A 79 -8.42 -4.02 -7.79
N ALA A 80 -7.67 -4.51 -6.81
CA ALA A 80 -6.20 -4.39 -6.81
C ALA A 80 -5.49 -5.06 -8.01
N GLY A 81 -6.10 -6.09 -8.62
CA GLY A 81 -5.62 -6.73 -9.85
C GLY A 81 -6.25 -6.20 -11.15
N GLY A 82 -7.05 -5.14 -11.06
CA GLY A 82 -7.81 -4.53 -12.15
C GLY A 82 -9.25 -5.03 -12.28
N LEU A 83 -10.06 -4.25 -12.99
CA LEU A 83 -11.48 -4.56 -13.21
C LEU A 83 -11.68 -5.88 -13.97
N PHE A 84 -10.82 -6.16 -14.96
CA PHE A 84 -10.87 -7.37 -15.78
C PHE A 84 -9.61 -8.23 -15.55
N ALA A 85 -9.69 -9.17 -14.60
CA ALA A 85 -8.52 -9.96 -14.18
C ALA A 85 -8.23 -11.20 -15.05
N TYR A 86 -9.24 -11.76 -15.74
CA TYR A 86 -9.06 -12.94 -16.59
C TYR A 86 -8.20 -12.58 -17.81
N GLN A 87 -7.10 -13.32 -18.00
CA GLN A 87 -6.10 -13.06 -19.06
C GLN A 87 -5.55 -11.62 -19.10
N SER A 88 -5.62 -10.90 -17.98
CA SER A 88 -5.05 -9.55 -17.86
C SER A 88 -3.55 -9.54 -18.15
N GLN A 89 -3.05 -8.42 -18.66
CA GLN A 89 -1.61 -8.21 -18.87
C GLN A 89 -0.93 -7.45 -17.71
N GLY A 90 -1.68 -7.14 -16.64
CA GLY A 90 -1.17 -6.42 -15.47
C GLY A 90 -1.18 -4.90 -15.60
N GLU A 91 -1.87 -4.34 -16.60
CA GLU A 91 -1.85 -2.91 -16.89
C GLU A 91 -2.72 -2.07 -15.94
N ASP A 92 -3.79 -2.65 -15.36
CA ASP A 92 -4.74 -1.95 -14.48
C ASP A 92 -4.62 -2.38 -13.01
N THR A 93 -3.40 -2.52 -12.49
CA THR A 93 -3.19 -2.99 -11.11
C THR A 93 -3.06 -1.82 -10.12
N LEU A 94 -3.15 -2.14 -8.82
CA LEU A 94 -2.84 -1.22 -7.73
C LEU A 94 -1.44 -0.60 -7.88
N ALA A 95 -0.47 -1.39 -8.39
CA ALA A 95 0.88 -0.89 -8.66
C ALA A 95 0.83 0.22 -9.72
N THR A 96 0.16 -0.02 -10.86
CA THR A 96 -0.02 1.00 -11.91
C THR A 96 -0.72 2.25 -11.41
N TRP A 97 -1.72 2.10 -10.54
CA TRP A 97 -2.43 3.27 -9.97
C TRP A 97 -1.53 4.08 -9.05
N SER A 98 -0.74 3.41 -8.22
CA SER A 98 0.18 4.02 -7.26
C SER A 98 1.38 4.71 -7.93
N ASP A 99 1.75 4.30 -9.15
CA ASP A 99 2.80 4.95 -9.94
C ASP A 99 2.47 6.39 -10.35
N ARG A 100 1.20 6.80 -10.23
CA ARG A 100 0.75 8.19 -10.41
C ARG A 100 1.28 9.12 -9.32
N ASP A 101 1.77 8.56 -8.20
CA ASP A 101 2.49 9.26 -7.14
C ASP A 101 1.71 10.45 -6.57
N ARG A 102 0.40 10.25 -6.39
CA ARG A 102 -0.50 11.30 -5.91
C ARG A 102 -0.18 11.64 -4.44
N PRO A 103 -0.43 12.89 -4.00
CA PRO A 103 -0.26 13.28 -2.61
C PRO A 103 -1.22 12.61 -1.62
#